data_AF-A0A3D0PEW3-F1
#
_entry.id   AF-A0A3D0PEW3-F1
#
_cell.length_a   1.000
_cell.length_b   1.000
_cell.length_c   1.000
_cell.angle_alpha   90.00
_cell.angle_beta   90.00
_cell.angle_gamma   90.00
#
_symmetry.space_group_name_H-M   'P 1'
#
loop_
_entity.id
_entity.type
_entity.pdbx_description
1 polymer ?
#
loop_
_entity_poly.entity_id
_entity_poly.type
_entity_poly.pdbx_seq_one_letter_code
_entity_poly.pdbx_strand_id
1 'polypeptide(L)'
;HAGAGPFSLTGQPNAMGGREAGGLAHLLPGYRLVGNADHRAEVERAWGFQPGSIAAQPGLAAGEQVEAMERGELDLWWVAATNPLVSMPELDRLKAALRNCPLVVVSDAYADTETSHYAHLLLPAAQWSEKAGAMTNSERRITYCPAFRQPHGESRADWQVFAELGRRLGFEQQFSYDSAAEVYAEFAALSAGRLCDVSGLSHELLSEHGPQQWPFPSGSEPTTESKRLYSDHRFATPSRRARFMAEQPLGLAEPPCEAYPLVLTVGRYLGHWHTMTRTAKVERIQSMHAEPRLEVHPDDAKRFSLEADGIAAITSRRGTLTARITITDRIRSGSVFLPMHWGFTQEHACEANALMHGEACPISKQPELKATAVVVAPAVSVIRPQEQTSHRLQALRRLFSPAPR
;
A
#
# COMPACT_ATOMS: atom_id res chain seq x y z
N HIS A 1 22.92 18.96 12.34
CA HIS A 1 22.29 19.94 13.24
C HIS A 1 20.85 19.55 13.52
N ALA A 2 20.23 19.98 14.64
CA ALA A 2 18.79 19.81 14.84
C ALA A 2 18.04 20.58 13.73
N GLY A 3 16.93 20.02 13.24
CA GLY A 3 16.21 20.57 12.08
C GLY A 3 16.82 20.23 10.71
N ALA A 4 17.87 19.40 10.65
CA ALA A 4 18.48 18.95 9.40
C ALA A 4 18.52 17.42 9.32
N GLY A 5 18.36 16.88 8.10
CA GLY A 5 18.48 15.46 7.79
C GLY A 5 17.41 15.00 6.80
N PRO A 6 17.63 13.88 6.10
CA PRO A 6 16.61 13.32 5.23
C PRO A 6 15.43 12.83 6.08
N PHE A 7 14.22 13.30 5.76
CA PHE A 7 12.99 12.83 6.37
C PHE A 7 12.05 12.36 5.29
N SER A 8 11.76 11.06 5.28
CA SER A 8 10.78 10.48 4.37
C SER A 8 9.40 10.56 5.02
N LEU A 9 8.51 11.35 4.45
CA LEU A 9 7.10 11.37 4.83
C LEU A 9 6.44 10.09 4.32
N THR A 10 6.45 9.05 5.15
CA THR A 10 5.75 7.81 4.82
C THR A 10 4.24 8.01 4.94
N GLY A 11 3.50 7.60 3.91
CA GLY A 11 2.07 7.88 3.82
C GLY A 11 1.22 7.04 4.77
N GLN A 12 1.30 5.71 4.70
CA GLN A 12 0.47 4.84 5.52
C GLN A 12 0.97 4.76 6.98
N PRO A 13 0.07 4.65 7.98
CA PRO A 13 0.42 4.74 9.40
C PRO A 13 1.53 3.79 9.88
N ASN A 14 1.65 2.62 9.25
CA ASN A 14 2.64 1.60 9.62
C ASN A 14 3.50 1.15 8.42
N ALA A 15 3.70 2.01 7.42
CA ALA A 15 4.54 1.68 6.26
C ALA A 15 5.98 1.36 6.65
N MET A 16 6.48 2.01 7.70
CA MET A 16 7.83 1.75 8.23
C MET A 16 7.86 0.40 8.96
N GLY A 17 6.92 0.15 9.88
CA GLY A 17 6.82 -1.12 10.61
C GLY A 17 6.68 -2.34 9.70
N GLY A 18 5.95 -2.20 8.59
CA GLY A 18 5.87 -3.24 7.57
C GLY A 18 7.24 -3.61 6.97
N ARG A 19 8.12 -2.64 6.72
CA ARG A 19 9.48 -2.90 6.22
C ARG A 19 10.40 -3.47 7.30
N GLU A 20 10.24 -2.99 8.53
CA GLU A 20 10.97 -3.49 9.70
C GLU A 20 10.68 -4.98 9.92
N ALA A 21 9.42 -5.39 9.77
CA ALA A 21 8.98 -6.78 9.87
C ALA A 21 9.28 -7.64 8.62
N GLY A 22 9.93 -7.10 7.59
CA GLY A 22 10.30 -7.85 6.38
C GLY A 22 9.24 -7.89 5.27
N GLY A 23 8.24 -7.01 5.28
CA GLY A 23 7.12 -6.99 4.32
C GLY A 23 7.44 -6.57 2.89
N LEU A 24 8.69 -6.67 2.43
CA LEU A 24 9.08 -6.50 1.03
C LEU A 24 9.70 -7.79 0.52
N ALA A 25 9.51 -8.12 -0.75
CA ALA A 25 9.90 -9.42 -1.33
C ALA A 25 11.41 -9.76 -1.23
N HIS A 26 12.26 -8.78 -0.93
CA HIS A 26 13.71 -8.94 -0.76
C HIS A 26 14.18 -8.80 0.71
N LEU A 27 13.25 -8.60 1.65
CA LEU A 27 13.55 -8.37 3.06
C LEU A 27 13.12 -9.55 3.94
N LEU A 28 13.88 -9.74 5.00
CA LEU A 28 13.56 -10.48 6.21
C LEU A 28 13.48 -9.48 7.39
N PRO A 29 12.90 -9.86 8.54
CA PRO A 29 12.78 -8.97 9.70
C PRO A 29 14.10 -8.30 10.10
N GLY A 30 14.03 -7.03 10.54
CA GLY A 30 15.19 -6.24 10.96
C GLY A 30 16.01 -5.64 9.82
N TYR A 31 15.37 -5.31 8.69
CA TYR A 31 16.01 -4.85 7.45
C TYR A 31 17.11 -5.81 6.96
N ARG A 32 16.86 -7.12 7.06
CA ARG A 32 17.77 -8.15 6.57
C ARG A 32 17.49 -8.39 5.10
N LEU A 33 18.52 -8.37 4.27
CA LEU A 33 18.41 -8.73 2.86
C LEU A 33 18.39 -10.25 2.70
N VAL A 34 17.37 -10.77 2.02
CA VAL A 34 17.27 -12.22 1.73
C VAL A 34 18.45 -12.73 0.89
N GLY A 35 19.04 -11.89 0.03
CA GLY A 35 20.23 -12.25 -0.76
C GLY A 35 21.50 -12.47 0.06
N ASN A 36 21.56 -12.04 1.32
CA ASN A 36 22.72 -12.20 2.19
C ASN A 36 22.61 -13.51 3.00
N ALA A 37 23.61 -14.37 2.91
CA ALA A 37 23.60 -15.68 3.57
C ALA A 37 23.59 -15.60 5.10
N ASP A 38 24.36 -14.68 5.69
CA ASP A 38 24.41 -14.50 7.15
C ASP A 38 23.06 -14.03 7.69
N HIS A 39 22.41 -13.11 6.96
CA HIS A 39 21.07 -12.65 7.30
C HIS A 39 20.05 -13.78 7.31
N ARG A 40 20.09 -14.69 6.34
CA ARG A 40 19.20 -15.87 6.33
C ARG A 40 19.51 -16.80 7.49
N ALA A 41 20.79 -17.10 7.72
CA ALA A 41 21.22 -17.98 8.81
C ALA A 41 20.86 -17.44 10.21
N GLU A 42 20.85 -16.13 10.42
CA GLU A 42 20.34 -15.52 11.65
C GLU A 42 18.86 -15.83 11.88
N VAL A 43 18.03 -15.65 10.84
CA VAL A 43 16.58 -15.85 10.93
C VAL A 43 16.23 -17.34 11.01
N GLU A 44 16.91 -18.19 10.24
CA GLU A 44 16.75 -19.66 10.31
C GLU A 44 17.04 -20.18 11.71
N ARG A 45 18.13 -19.74 12.34
CA ARG A 45 18.44 -20.12 13.72
C ARG A 45 17.39 -19.64 14.70
N ALA A 46 16.91 -18.40 14.55
CA ALA A 46 15.89 -17.85 15.44
C ALA A 46 14.56 -18.62 15.35
N TRP A 47 14.18 -19.07 14.15
CA TRP A 47 12.95 -19.86 13.91
C TRP A 47 13.15 -21.38 14.05
N GLY A 48 14.36 -21.84 14.37
CA GLY A 48 14.69 -23.26 14.48
C GLY A 48 14.64 -24.03 13.15
N PHE A 49 14.81 -23.34 12.03
CA PHE A 49 14.88 -23.95 10.71
C PHE A 49 16.29 -24.47 10.39
N GLN A 50 16.34 -25.50 9.53
CA GLN A 50 17.62 -26.02 9.06
C GLN A 50 18.34 -24.96 8.20
N PRO A 51 19.67 -24.91 8.22
CA PRO A 51 20.43 -24.00 7.37
C PRO A 51 20.03 -24.15 5.89
N GLY A 52 19.71 -23.04 5.23
CA GLY A 52 19.28 -23.01 3.83
C GLY A 52 17.79 -23.26 3.58
N SER A 53 16.96 -23.29 4.63
CA SER A 53 15.50 -23.38 4.48
C SER A 53 14.89 -22.12 3.85
N ILE A 54 15.51 -20.95 4.04
CA ILE A 54 15.10 -19.69 3.41
C ILE A 54 15.83 -19.56 2.07
N ALA A 55 15.05 -19.42 0.99
CA ALA A 55 15.57 -19.23 -0.36
C ALA A 55 16.48 -17.99 -0.45
N ALA A 56 17.55 -18.07 -1.25
CA ALA A 56 18.51 -16.97 -1.40
C ALA A 56 18.01 -15.88 -2.36
N GLN A 57 17.05 -16.22 -3.21
CA GLN A 57 16.50 -15.36 -4.25
C GLN A 57 15.38 -14.50 -3.65
N PRO A 58 15.37 -13.18 -3.91
CA PRO A 58 14.20 -12.35 -3.65
C PRO A 58 12.94 -12.93 -4.29
N GLY A 59 11.83 -12.81 -3.59
CA GLY A 59 10.52 -13.07 -4.17
C GLY A 59 10.13 -12.00 -5.20
N LEU A 60 9.00 -12.21 -5.85
CA LEU A 60 8.45 -11.31 -6.86
C LEU A 60 7.92 -10.01 -6.22
N ALA A 61 8.31 -8.86 -6.78
CA ALA A 61 7.67 -7.58 -6.48
C ALA A 61 6.22 -7.56 -7.01
N ALA A 62 5.39 -6.61 -6.54
CA ALA A 62 3.96 -6.59 -6.87
C ALA A 62 3.66 -6.58 -8.38
N GLY A 63 4.41 -5.83 -9.20
CA GLY A 63 4.26 -5.85 -10.66
C GLY A 63 4.66 -7.19 -11.27
N GLU A 64 5.76 -7.77 -10.80
CA GLU A 64 6.28 -9.08 -11.25
C GLU A 64 5.30 -10.22 -10.88
N GLN A 65 4.54 -10.09 -9.79
CA GLN A 65 3.46 -11.02 -9.45
C GLN A 65 2.33 -10.99 -10.48
N VAL A 66 1.98 -9.81 -11.02
CA VAL A 66 0.96 -9.70 -12.09
C VAL A 66 1.44 -10.40 -13.35
N GLU A 67 2.69 -10.17 -13.74
CA GLU A 67 3.30 -10.85 -14.89
C GLU A 67 3.37 -12.37 -14.70
N ALA A 68 3.68 -12.84 -13.49
CA ALA A 68 3.70 -14.26 -13.18
C ALA A 68 2.29 -14.88 -13.25
N MET A 69 1.25 -14.18 -12.80
CA MET A 69 -0.14 -14.61 -12.98
C MET A 69 -0.51 -14.72 -14.47
N GLU A 70 -0.09 -13.77 -15.30
CA GLU A 70 -0.34 -13.79 -16.75
C GLU A 70 0.37 -14.96 -17.45
N ARG A 71 1.57 -15.33 -16.99
CA ARG A 71 2.31 -16.50 -17.49
C ARG A 71 1.84 -17.83 -16.91
N GLY A 72 0.91 -17.83 -15.95
CA GLY A 72 0.46 -19.04 -15.25
C GLY A 72 1.52 -19.64 -14.31
N GLU A 73 2.44 -18.80 -13.80
CA GLU A 73 3.52 -19.18 -12.88
C GLU A 73 3.17 -18.91 -11.39
N LEU A 74 2.01 -18.29 -11.13
CA LEU A 74 1.55 -17.95 -9.79
C LEU A 74 0.15 -18.53 -9.55
N ASP A 75 0.07 -19.57 -8.71
CA ASP A 75 -1.18 -20.30 -8.43
C ASP A 75 -2.04 -19.64 -7.36
N LEU A 76 -1.40 -18.98 -6.38
CA LEU A 76 -2.07 -18.38 -5.23
C LEU A 76 -1.62 -16.94 -5.02
N TRP A 77 -2.56 -16.00 -5.09
CA TRP A 77 -2.33 -14.60 -4.72
C TRP A 77 -3.12 -14.23 -3.47
N TRP A 78 -2.43 -13.91 -2.37
CA TRP A 78 -3.07 -13.47 -1.13
C TRP A 78 -2.87 -11.98 -0.89
N VAL A 79 -3.97 -11.23 -1.00
CA VAL A 79 -4.04 -9.81 -0.72
C VAL A 79 -4.51 -9.59 0.72
N ALA A 80 -3.66 -9.02 1.57
CA ALA A 80 -3.99 -8.71 2.95
C ALA A 80 -4.00 -7.20 3.21
N ALA A 81 -5.11 -6.67 3.73
CA ALA A 81 -5.27 -5.28 4.17
C ALA A 81 -4.90 -4.20 3.12
N THR A 82 -5.08 -4.51 1.83
CA THR A 82 -4.85 -3.59 0.71
C THR A 82 -5.83 -3.85 -0.43
N ASN A 83 -5.98 -2.88 -1.33
CA ASN A 83 -6.93 -2.93 -2.42
C ASN A 83 -6.25 -2.59 -3.77
N PRO A 84 -5.50 -3.54 -4.35
CA PRO A 84 -4.71 -3.35 -5.56
C PRO A 84 -5.54 -2.97 -6.79
N LEU A 85 -6.81 -3.39 -6.88
CA LEU A 85 -7.72 -2.99 -7.96
C LEU A 85 -8.16 -1.51 -7.93
N VAL A 86 -7.61 -0.71 -7.00
CA VAL A 86 -7.67 0.76 -7.06
C VAL A 86 -6.27 1.36 -7.01
N SER A 87 -5.32 0.76 -6.30
CA SER A 87 -4.01 1.36 -6.01
C SER A 87 -2.88 1.01 -6.98
N MET A 88 -2.99 -0.06 -7.77
CA MET A 88 -2.00 -0.45 -8.78
C MET A 88 -2.29 0.21 -10.14
N PRO A 89 -1.27 0.45 -10.99
CA PRO A 89 -1.49 0.88 -12.38
C PRO A 89 -2.08 -0.25 -13.23
N GLU A 90 -2.45 0.07 -14.47
CA GLU A 90 -2.94 -0.90 -15.47
C GLU A 90 -4.09 -1.76 -14.94
N LEU A 91 -5.08 -1.13 -14.30
CA LEU A 91 -6.15 -1.84 -13.60
C LEU A 91 -6.86 -2.89 -14.45
N ASP A 92 -7.09 -2.64 -15.74
CA ASP A 92 -7.74 -3.61 -16.62
C ASP A 92 -6.87 -4.84 -16.90
N ARG A 93 -5.55 -4.65 -17.00
CA ARG A 93 -4.57 -5.74 -17.08
C ARG A 93 -4.56 -6.56 -15.81
N LEU A 94 -4.54 -5.90 -14.64
CA LEU A 94 -4.62 -6.57 -13.35
C LEU A 94 -5.94 -7.35 -13.19
N LYS A 95 -7.10 -6.76 -13.55
CA LYS A 95 -8.40 -7.45 -13.54
C LYS A 95 -8.37 -8.70 -14.42
N ALA A 96 -7.71 -8.66 -15.58
CA ALA A 96 -7.56 -9.82 -16.45
C ALA A 96 -6.66 -10.90 -15.81
N ALA A 97 -5.51 -10.51 -15.25
CA ALA A 97 -4.61 -11.44 -14.55
C ALA A 97 -5.31 -12.15 -13.37
N LEU A 98 -6.09 -11.42 -12.58
CA LEU A 98 -6.82 -12.00 -11.44
C LEU A 98 -7.89 -13.02 -11.83
N ARG A 99 -8.52 -12.85 -13.00
CA ARG A 99 -9.48 -13.84 -13.52
C ARG A 99 -8.80 -15.15 -13.92
N ASN A 100 -7.50 -15.12 -14.20
CA ASN A 100 -6.72 -16.28 -14.61
C ASN A 100 -5.95 -16.92 -13.44
N CYS A 101 -5.82 -16.22 -12.30
CA CYS A 101 -5.16 -16.76 -11.12
C CYS A 101 -6.00 -17.88 -10.48
N PRO A 102 -5.47 -19.10 -10.28
CA PRO A 102 -6.24 -20.23 -9.75
C PRO A 102 -6.87 -19.99 -8.39
N LEU A 103 -6.19 -19.25 -7.50
CA LEU A 103 -6.69 -18.92 -6.18
C LEU A 103 -6.29 -17.50 -5.78
N VAL A 104 -7.31 -16.67 -5.54
CA VAL A 104 -7.16 -15.30 -5.02
C VAL A 104 -7.80 -15.25 -3.66
N VAL A 105 -6.98 -15.02 -2.63
CA VAL A 105 -7.43 -14.86 -1.25
C VAL A 105 -7.38 -13.38 -0.90
N VAL A 106 -8.45 -12.85 -0.34
CA VAL A 106 -8.49 -11.48 0.19
C VAL A 106 -8.75 -11.56 1.68
N SER A 107 -7.83 -11.01 2.48
CA SER A 107 -8.06 -10.73 3.91
C SER A 107 -8.34 -9.24 4.05
N ASP A 108 -9.61 -8.90 4.26
CA ASP A 108 -10.04 -7.52 4.45
C ASP A 108 -11.11 -7.46 5.53
N ALA A 109 -11.19 -6.31 6.17
CA ALA A 109 -12.16 -6.02 7.20
C ALA A 109 -13.42 -5.35 6.63
N TYR A 110 -13.46 -5.14 5.30
CA TYR A 110 -14.61 -4.72 4.52
C TYR A 110 -14.85 -5.68 3.35
N ALA A 111 -16.09 -6.13 3.18
CA ALA A 111 -16.45 -7.11 2.16
C ALA A 111 -16.74 -6.52 0.77
N ASP A 112 -16.94 -5.20 0.64
CA ASP A 112 -17.25 -4.53 -0.64
C ASP A 112 -16.08 -3.65 -1.09
N THR A 113 -14.92 -4.27 -1.29
CA THR A 113 -13.74 -3.63 -1.91
C THR A 113 -13.59 -4.11 -3.35
N GLU A 114 -12.99 -3.31 -4.23
CA GLU A 114 -12.77 -3.68 -5.63
C GLU A 114 -12.08 -5.04 -5.74
N THR A 115 -11.02 -5.27 -4.95
CA THR A 115 -10.27 -6.53 -4.99
C THR A 115 -11.08 -7.72 -4.46
N SER A 116 -11.95 -7.54 -3.47
CA SER A 116 -12.81 -8.63 -2.97
C SER A 116 -13.77 -9.19 -4.01
N HIS A 117 -14.18 -8.40 -5.00
CA HIS A 117 -15.03 -8.82 -6.13
C HIS A 117 -14.33 -9.77 -7.12
N TYR A 118 -13.01 -9.91 -6.99
CA TYR A 118 -12.16 -10.80 -7.78
C TYR A 118 -11.55 -11.93 -6.92
N ALA A 119 -11.95 -12.04 -5.64
CA ALA A 119 -11.47 -13.08 -4.75
C ALA A 119 -12.24 -14.39 -4.95
N HIS A 120 -11.51 -15.50 -4.80
CA HIS A 120 -12.09 -16.84 -4.68
C HIS A 120 -12.41 -17.17 -3.22
N LEU A 121 -11.65 -16.58 -2.28
CA LEU A 121 -11.84 -16.71 -0.84
C LEU A 121 -11.69 -15.34 -0.17
N LEU A 122 -12.72 -14.92 0.57
CA LEU A 122 -12.67 -13.73 1.42
C LEU A 122 -12.55 -14.18 2.89
N LEU A 123 -11.51 -13.70 3.57
CA LEU A 123 -11.27 -13.96 4.98
C LEU A 123 -11.55 -12.69 5.79
N PRO A 124 -12.49 -12.72 6.76
CA PRO A 124 -12.83 -11.54 7.55
C PRO A 124 -11.67 -11.18 8.49
N ALA A 125 -11.00 -10.06 8.21
CA ALA A 125 -9.95 -9.53 9.06
C ALA A 125 -10.53 -8.60 10.14
N ALA A 126 -9.97 -8.63 11.34
CA ALA A 126 -10.32 -7.69 12.40
C ALA A 126 -9.82 -6.27 12.08
N GLN A 127 -10.64 -5.26 12.36
CA GLN A 127 -10.30 -3.84 12.19
C GLN A 127 -9.24 -3.39 13.20
N TRP A 128 -8.63 -2.22 12.96
CA TRP A 128 -7.62 -1.61 13.84
C TRP A 128 -8.09 -1.45 15.31
N SER A 129 -9.39 -1.23 15.54
CA SER A 129 -9.99 -1.09 16.87
C SER A 129 -10.22 -2.41 17.60
N GLU A 130 -10.18 -3.52 16.86
CA GLU A 130 -10.62 -4.86 17.29
C GLU A 130 -9.44 -5.78 17.60
N LYS A 131 -8.21 -5.33 17.34
CA LYS A 131 -6.99 -6.12 17.54
C LYS A 131 -5.89 -5.27 18.16
N ALA A 132 -5.07 -5.92 18.97
CA ALA A 132 -3.89 -5.30 19.55
C ALA A 132 -2.69 -5.40 18.60
N GLY A 133 -1.77 -4.45 18.68
CA GLY A 133 -0.49 -4.48 17.97
C GLY A 133 0.32 -3.22 18.21
N ALA A 134 1.36 -3.01 17.40
CA ALA A 134 2.19 -1.81 17.43
C ALA A 134 2.33 -1.20 16.03
N MET A 135 2.45 0.13 15.96
CA MET A 135 2.68 0.87 14.71
C MET A 135 3.91 1.77 14.81
N THR A 136 4.78 1.72 13.81
CA THR A 136 5.93 2.61 13.65
C THR A 136 5.61 3.72 12.64
N ASN A 137 5.63 4.97 13.10
CA ASN A 137 5.37 6.14 12.27
C ASN A 137 6.62 6.64 11.49
N SER A 138 6.47 7.71 10.70
CA SER A 138 7.55 8.29 9.86
C SER A 138 8.79 8.74 10.64
N GLU A 139 8.66 9.06 11.93
CA GLU A 139 9.81 9.41 12.77
C GLU A 139 10.39 8.23 13.54
N ARG A 140 10.05 6.97 13.20
CA ARG A 140 10.51 5.76 13.89
C ARG A 140 9.94 5.59 15.30
N ARG A 141 8.83 6.26 15.60
CA ARG A 141 8.15 6.14 16.90
C ARG A 141 7.12 5.03 16.86
N ILE A 142 7.29 4.06 17.75
CA ILE A 142 6.45 2.91 17.94
C ILE A 142 5.38 3.26 18.97
N THR A 143 4.12 3.09 18.59
CA THR A 143 2.96 3.28 19.46
C THR A 143 2.25 1.95 19.64
N TYR A 144 1.94 1.59 20.88
CA TYR A 144 1.04 0.47 21.16
C TYR A 144 -0.39 0.86 20.81
N CYS A 145 -1.08 -0.03 20.09
CA CYS A 145 -2.46 0.12 19.68
C CYS A 145 -3.26 -1.02 20.34
N PRO A 146 -3.89 -0.80 21.51
CA PRO A 146 -4.72 -1.82 22.14
C PRO A 146 -6.01 -2.04 21.36
N ALA A 147 -6.54 -3.27 21.44
CA ALA A 147 -7.94 -3.50 21.08
C ALA A 147 -8.84 -2.79 22.10
N PHE A 148 -9.84 -2.05 21.62
CA PHE A 148 -10.86 -1.40 22.46
C PHE A 148 -12.28 -1.75 22.03
N ARG A 149 -12.42 -2.66 21.06
CA ARG A 149 -13.68 -3.28 20.63
C ARG A 149 -13.47 -4.78 20.48
N GLN A 150 -14.56 -5.54 20.60
CA GLN A 150 -14.55 -6.95 20.24
C GLN A 150 -14.53 -7.11 18.71
N PRO A 151 -13.85 -8.14 18.17
CA PRO A 151 -13.92 -8.48 16.75
C PRO A 151 -15.37 -8.67 16.28
N HIS A 152 -15.66 -8.19 15.07
CA HIS A 152 -16.98 -8.33 14.47
C HIS A 152 -17.20 -9.74 13.90
N GLY A 153 -18.17 -10.47 14.46
CA GLY A 153 -18.52 -11.81 13.99
C GLY A 153 -17.36 -12.78 14.19
N GLU A 154 -16.98 -13.49 13.12
CA GLU A 154 -15.85 -14.43 13.13
C GLU A 154 -14.53 -13.78 12.68
N SER A 155 -14.44 -12.44 12.64
CA SER A 155 -13.22 -11.77 12.21
C SER A 155 -12.05 -12.06 13.16
N ARG A 156 -10.87 -12.22 12.58
CA ARG A 156 -9.64 -12.53 13.31
C ARG A 156 -8.56 -11.52 13.01
N ALA A 157 -7.66 -11.27 13.95
CA ALA A 157 -6.47 -10.49 13.65
C ALA A 157 -5.64 -11.22 12.58
N ASP A 158 -4.99 -10.49 11.67
CA ASP A 158 -4.29 -11.09 10.53
C ASP A 158 -3.23 -12.11 10.98
N TRP A 159 -2.51 -11.82 12.08
CA TRP A 159 -1.51 -12.73 12.64
C TRP A 159 -2.11 -14.08 13.07
N GLN A 160 -3.36 -14.11 13.57
CA GLN A 160 -4.03 -15.36 13.97
C GLN A 160 -4.35 -16.21 12.74
N VAL A 161 -4.73 -15.57 11.64
CA VAL A 161 -5.03 -16.26 10.36
C VAL A 161 -3.75 -16.87 9.80
N PHE A 162 -2.65 -16.11 9.76
CA PHE A 162 -1.36 -16.63 9.31
C PHE A 162 -0.80 -17.72 10.23
N ALA A 163 -0.94 -17.57 11.55
CA ALA A 163 -0.53 -18.59 12.51
C ALA A 163 -1.32 -19.89 12.34
N GLU A 164 -2.65 -19.81 12.21
CA GLU A 164 -3.49 -20.98 11.94
C GLU A 164 -3.09 -21.68 10.64
N LEU A 165 -2.80 -20.94 9.56
CA LEU A 165 -2.32 -21.54 8.32
C LEU A 165 -0.96 -22.23 8.53
N GLY A 166 -0.02 -21.57 9.20
CA GLY A 166 1.30 -22.13 9.51
C GLY A 166 1.20 -23.45 10.29
N ARG A 167 0.32 -23.51 11.31
CA ARG A 167 0.03 -24.75 12.05
C ARG A 167 -0.52 -25.84 11.13
N ARG A 168 -1.49 -25.52 10.27
CA ARG A 168 -2.07 -26.48 9.30
C ARG A 168 -1.07 -26.98 8.25
N LEU A 169 -0.02 -26.22 7.97
CA LEU A 169 1.08 -26.61 7.08
C LEU A 169 2.16 -27.42 7.80
N GLY A 170 2.00 -27.72 9.09
CA GLY A 170 2.92 -28.56 9.88
C GLY A 170 3.96 -27.79 10.70
N PHE A 171 3.87 -26.45 10.76
CA PHE A 171 4.78 -25.59 11.53
C PHE A 171 4.21 -25.23 12.91
N GLU A 172 3.65 -26.22 13.62
CA GLU A 172 2.93 -25.99 14.89
C GLU A 172 3.79 -25.30 15.96
N GLN A 173 5.08 -25.64 16.02
CA GLN A 173 6.03 -25.07 16.99
C GLN A 173 6.39 -23.61 16.68
N GLN A 174 6.46 -23.23 15.39
CA GLN A 174 6.82 -21.87 14.96
C GLN A 174 5.63 -20.90 15.01
N PHE A 175 4.40 -21.41 15.09
CA PHE A 175 3.17 -20.62 15.08
C PHE A 175 2.30 -20.84 16.32
N SER A 176 2.93 -21.06 17.47
CA SER A 176 2.29 -21.33 18.76
C SER A 176 1.95 -20.08 19.57
N TYR A 177 1.67 -18.94 18.91
CA TYR A 177 1.37 -17.68 19.59
C TYR A 177 -0.06 -17.63 20.12
N ASP A 178 -0.21 -17.21 21.38
CA ASP A 178 -1.50 -16.98 22.02
C ASP A 178 -1.89 -15.50 22.00
N SER A 179 -0.95 -14.59 21.73
CA SER A 179 -1.20 -13.15 21.73
C SER A 179 -0.36 -12.34 20.74
N ALA A 180 -0.86 -11.16 20.39
CA ALA A 180 -0.08 -10.18 19.62
C ALA A 180 1.19 -9.70 20.36
N ALA A 181 1.20 -9.78 21.70
CA ALA A 181 2.36 -9.42 22.50
C ALA A 181 3.51 -10.43 22.30
N GLU A 182 3.21 -11.72 22.17
CA GLU A 182 4.21 -12.75 21.86
C GLU A 182 4.75 -12.61 20.44
N VAL A 183 3.88 -12.34 19.46
CA VAL A 183 4.31 -12.04 18.08
C VAL A 183 5.25 -10.82 18.06
N TYR A 184 4.90 -9.76 18.79
CA TYR A 184 5.76 -8.58 18.88
C TYR A 184 7.07 -8.88 19.63
N ALA A 185 7.04 -9.71 20.67
CA ALA A 185 8.24 -10.10 21.41
C ALA A 185 9.23 -10.89 20.55
N GLU A 186 8.76 -11.80 19.68
CA GLU A 186 9.64 -12.47 18.71
C GLU A 186 10.28 -11.45 17.75
N PHE A 187 9.47 -10.57 17.16
CA PHE A 187 9.99 -9.52 16.28
C PHE A 187 11.02 -8.62 16.99
N ALA A 188 10.74 -8.24 18.23
CA ALA A 188 11.65 -7.44 19.04
C ALA A 188 12.98 -8.17 19.28
N ALA A 189 12.95 -9.45 19.63
CA ALA A 189 14.15 -10.27 19.77
C ALA A 189 14.95 -10.37 18.45
N LEU A 190 14.27 -10.58 17.32
CA LEU A 190 14.88 -10.64 15.99
C LEU A 190 15.55 -9.32 15.58
N SER A 191 15.07 -8.18 16.11
CA SER A 191 15.61 -6.85 15.81
C SER A 191 16.90 -6.51 16.57
N ALA A 192 17.27 -7.29 17.59
CA ALA A 192 18.42 -7.02 18.46
C ALA A 192 19.71 -6.80 17.66
N GLY A 193 20.44 -5.72 17.99
CA GLY A 193 21.67 -5.32 17.32
C GLY A 193 21.51 -4.75 15.91
N ARG A 194 20.29 -4.67 15.37
CA ARG A 194 20.01 -4.05 14.06
C ARG A 194 19.86 -2.53 14.21
N LEU A 195 19.80 -1.84 13.07
CA LEU A 195 19.55 -0.39 13.09
C LEU A 195 18.18 -0.05 13.71
N CYS A 196 17.18 -0.88 13.44
CA CYS A 196 15.82 -0.78 14.00
C CYS A 196 15.64 -1.62 15.27
N ASP A 197 16.70 -1.74 16.08
CA ASP A 197 16.63 -2.49 17.33
C ASP A 197 15.50 -1.96 18.20
N VAL A 198 14.56 -2.84 18.54
CA VAL A 198 13.46 -2.62 19.47
C VAL A 198 13.43 -3.73 20.52
N SER A 199 14.56 -4.41 20.76
CA SER A 199 14.64 -5.57 21.65
C SER A 199 14.36 -5.23 23.12
N GLY A 200 14.40 -3.94 23.49
CA GLY A 200 13.98 -3.47 24.81
C GLY A 200 12.51 -3.10 24.90
N LEU A 201 11.73 -3.19 23.82
CA LEU A 201 10.31 -2.83 23.82
C LEU A 201 9.42 -4.06 24.03
N SER A 202 8.32 -3.84 24.74
CA SER A 202 7.18 -4.76 24.86
C SER A 202 5.87 -3.97 24.74
N HIS A 203 4.76 -4.65 24.49
CA HIS A 203 3.43 -4.01 24.56
C HIS A 203 3.16 -3.41 25.95
N GLU A 204 3.61 -4.07 27.02
CA GLU A 204 3.49 -3.58 28.40
C GLU A 204 4.25 -2.25 28.59
N LEU A 205 5.53 -2.20 28.21
CA LEU A 205 6.34 -0.99 28.31
C LEU A 205 5.74 0.17 27.51
N LEU A 206 5.28 -0.09 26.29
CA LEU A 206 4.62 0.92 25.46
C LEU A 206 3.28 1.38 26.03
N SER A 207 2.56 0.51 26.73
CA SER A 207 1.30 0.85 27.40
C SER A 207 1.54 1.70 28.64
N GLU A 208 2.57 1.40 29.44
CA GLU A 208 2.88 2.10 30.68
C GLU A 208 3.56 3.45 30.42
N HIS A 209 4.55 3.48 29.54
CA HIS A 209 5.40 4.66 29.32
C HIS A 209 5.08 5.43 28.03
N GLY A 210 4.13 4.93 27.24
CA GLY A 210 3.75 5.52 25.96
C GLY A 210 4.76 5.29 24.84
N PRO A 211 4.58 5.98 23.69
CA PRO A 211 5.31 5.68 22.46
C PRO A 211 6.82 5.94 22.53
N GLN A 212 7.60 4.92 22.17
CA GLN A 212 9.07 4.96 22.17
C GLN A 212 9.63 5.08 20.76
N GLN A 213 10.88 5.51 20.61
CA GLN A 213 11.53 5.62 19.30
C GLN A 213 12.70 4.65 19.19
N TRP A 214 12.81 3.94 18.06
CA TRP A 214 13.97 3.10 17.78
C TRP A 214 15.15 3.93 17.26
N PRO A 215 16.40 3.55 17.58
CA PRO A 215 16.82 2.33 18.29
C PRO A 215 16.47 2.34 19.78
N PHE A 216 15.97 1.22 20.31
CA PHE A 216 15.59 0.95 21.70
C PHE A 216 16.06 -0.47 22.08
N PRO A 217 17.39 -0.69 22.23
CA PRO A 217 17.94 -1.98 22.64
C PRO A 217 17.55 -2.33 24.09
N SER A 218 17.66 -3.61 24.44
CA SER A 218 17.46 -4.10 25.81
C SER A 218 18.29 -3.30 26.83
N GLY A 219 17.67 -2.92 27.95
CA GLY A 219 18.27 -2.06 28.98
C GLY A 219 18.18 -0.55 28.68
N SER A 220 17.49 -0.15 27.62
CA SER A 220 17.14 1.27 27.42
C SER A 220 16.06 1.72 28.38
N GLU A 221 16.20 2.93 28.92
CA GLU A 221 15.16 3.57 29.72
C GLU A 221 14.10 4.25 28.82
N PRO A 222 12.80 4.18 29.18
CA PRO A 222 11.75 4.89 28.46
C PRO A 222 12.00 6.41 28.41
N THR A 223 11.74 7.02 27.25
CA THR A 223 11.95 8.45 27.06
C THR A 223 11.04 9.05 25.99
N THR A 224 10.64 10.30 26.19
CA THR A 224 9.91 11.09 25.20
C THR A 224 10.84 11.85 24.25
N GLU A 225 12.15 11.87 24.53
CA GLU A 225 13.12 12.60 23.73
C GLU A 225 13.23 12.06 22.30
N SER A 226 13.50 12.97 21.36
CA SER A 226 13.71 12.61 19.97
C SER A 226 15.14 12.11 19.74
N LYS A 227 15.26 10.86 19.32
CA LYS A 227 16.49 10.23 18.87
C LYS A 227 16.78 10.64 17.43
N ARG A 228 18.04 11.01 17.18
CA ARG A 228 18.55 11.28 15.83
C ARG A 228 19.58 10.22 15.46
N LEU A 229 19.48 9.70 14.25
CA LEU A 229 20.49 8.78 13.72
C LEU A 229 21.70 9.57 13.21
N TYR A 230 22.87 8.92 13.25
CA TYR A 230 24.11 9.38 12.62
C TYR A 230 24.67 10.72 13.13
N SER A 231 24.35 11.10 14.38
CA SER A 231 24.94 12.28 15.03
C SER A 231 26.44 12.15 15.26
N ASP A 232 26.96 10.93 15.23
CA ASP A 232 28.37 10.56 15.31
C ASP A 232 29.05 10.46 13.93
N HIS A 233 28.34 10.79 12.86
CA HIS A 233 28.78 10.67 11.47
C HIS A 233 29.12 9.24 11.01
N ARG A 234 28.62 8.21 11.70
CA ARG A 234 28.79 6.79 11.32
C ARG A 234 27.54 6.25 10.65
N PHE A 235 27.55 6.21 9.32
CA PHE A 235 26.40 5.79 8.52
C PHE A 235 26.25 4.27 8.46
N ALA A 236 25.05 3.78 8.11
CA ALA A 236 24.76 2.36 7.90
C ALA A 236 25.31 1.84 6.54
N THR A 237 26.58 2.10 6.27
CA THR A 237 27.33 1.62 5.11
C THR A 237 28.50 0.75 5.58
N PRO A 238 29.02 -0.17 4.75
CA PRO A 238 30.18 -0.99 5.14
C PRO A 238 31.39 -0.15 5.59
N SER A 239 31.62 1.01 4.97
CA SER A 239 32.70 1.94 5.33
C SER A 239 32.35 2.92 6.46
N ARG A 240 31.11 2.90 6.97
CA ARG A 240 30.55 3.86 7.93
C ARG A 240 30.53 5.32 7.47
N ARG A 241 30.79 5.58 6.18
CA ARG A 241 30.76 6.92 5.57
C ARG A 241 29.53 7.10 4.70
N ALA A 242 29.05 8.33 4.58
CA ALA A 242 28.01 8.67 3.60
C ALA A 242 28.54 8.43 2.18
N ARG A 243 27.64 8.01 1.28
CA ARG A 243 27.94 7.82 -0.15
C ARG A 243 27.25 8.94 -0.92
N PHE A 244 28.04 9.72 -1.66
CA PHE A 244 27.51 10.71 -2.59
C PHE A 244 27.14 10.00 -3.90
N MET A 245 25.95 10.28 -4.40
CA MET A 245 25.45 9.76 -5.67
C MET A 245 24.87 10.93 -6.46
N ALA A 246 25.26 11.04 -7.72
CA ALA A 246 24.75 12.04 -8.65
C ALA A 246 24.36 11.30 -9.94
N GLU A 247 23.15 10.77 -9.96
CA GLU A 247 22.59 10.09 -11.13
C GLU A 247 21.82 11.11 -11.98
N GLN A 248 21.88 10.97 -13.30
CA GLN A 248 21.08 11.80 -14.19
C GLN A 248 19.64 11.27 -14.25
N PRO A 249 18.62 12.15 -14.25
CA PRO A 249 17.23 11.70 -14.39
C PRO A 249 17.02 11.10 -15.78
N LEU A 250 16.38 9.94 -15.85
CA LEU A 250 16.04 9.27 -17.11
C LEU A 250 14.91 9.97 -17.87
N GLY A 251 14.17 10.86 -17.19
CA GLY A 251 12.94 11.46 -17.72
C GLY A 251 11.71 10.62 -17.39
N LEU A 252 10.58 10.97 -18.01
CA LEU A 252 9.34 10.20 -17.90
C LEU A 252 9.46 8.93 -18.74
N ALA A 253 8.96 7.80 -18.24
CA ALA A 253 8.90 6.58 -19.05
C ALA A 253 7.92 6.73 -20.22
N GLU A 254 6.86 7.52 -20.01
CA GLU A 254 5.86 7.85 -21.03
C GLU A 254 5.77 9.37 -21.24
N PRO A 255 6.69 10.00 -22.00
CA PRO A 255 6.65 11.44 -22.26
C PRO A 255 5.45 11.82 -23.13
N PRO A 256 4.93 13.07 -22.99
CA PRO A 256 3.85 13.56 -23.84
C PRO A 256 4.29 13.64 -25.30
N CYS A 257 3.34 13.44 -26.22
CA CYS A 257 3.55 13.51 -27.66
C CYS A 257 2.36 14.20 -28.36
N GLU A 258 2.38 14.32 -29.68
CA GLU A 258 1.31 14.98 -30.42
C GLU A 258 -0.08 14.36 -30.18
N ALA A 259 -0.15 13.03 -30.12
CA ALA A 259 -1.40 12.30 -29.84
C ALA A 259 -1.84 12.37 -28.37
N TYR A 260 -0.90 12.56 -27.44
CA TYR A 260 -1.13 12.60 -25.99
C TYR A 260 -0.34 13.78 -25.38
N PRO A 261 -0.79 15.02 -25.60
CA PRO A 261 0.01 16.21 -25.36
C PRO A 261 0.10 16.65 -23.90
N LEU A 262 -0.66 16.03 -23.00
CA LEU A 262 -0.73 16.40 -21.58
C LEU A 262 -0.14 15.29 -20.71
N VAL A 263 0.37 15.65 -19.53
CA VAL A 263 0.78 14.71 -18.49
C VAL A 263 -0.28 14.64 -17.40
N LEU A 264 -0.89 13.48 -17.20
CA LEU A 264 -1.76 13.21 -16.07
C LEU A 264 -0.93 12.84 -14.83
N THR A 265 -1.18 13.55 -13.74
CA THR A 265 -0.68 13.22 -12.40
C THR A 265 -1.84 12.73 -11.54
N VAL A 266 -1.69 11.57 -10.90
CA VAL A 266 -2.68 11.13 -9.89
C VAL A 266 -2.26 11.47 -8.47
N GLY A 267 -3.21 11.87 -7.64
CA GLY A 267 -2.97 12.17 -6.22
C GLY A 267 -4.17 11.95 -5.32
N ARG A 268 -4.27 12.76 -4.27
CA ARG A 268 -5.21 12.56 -3.16
C ARG A 268 -5.84 13.86 -2.71
N TYR A 269 -7.05 13.76 -2.20
CA TYR A 269 -7.73 14.79 -1.43
C TYR A 269 -7.55 14.56 0.06
N LEU A 270 -7.50 15.64 0.83
CA LEU A 270 -7.27 15.60 2.29
C LEU A 270 -8.38 14.84 3.03
N GLY A 271 -9.62 14.88 2.55
CA GLY A 271 -10.75 14.18 3.17
C GLY A 271 -10.74 12.67 2.96
N HIS A 272 -10.41 12.20 1.76
CA HIS A 272 -10.49 10.78 1.41
C HIS A 272 -9.16 10.06 1.64
N TRP A 273 -9.24 8.86 2.23
CA TRP A 273 -8.06 8.03 2.46
C TRP A 273 -7.95 6.94 1.40
N HIS A 274 -6.87 6.99 0.60
CA HIS A 274 -6.51 5.96 -0.38
C HIS A 274 -7.69 5.47 -1.22
N THR A 275 -8.18 4.26 -1.01
CA THR A 275 -9.19 3.59 -1.85
C THR A 275 -10.60 3.74 -1.30
N MET A 276 -10.81 4.67 -0.35
CA MET A 276 -12.11 5.05 0.21
C MET A 276 -12.89 3.93 0.93
N THR A 277 -12.32 2.74 1.12
CA THR A 277 -12.96 1.61 1.82
C THR A 277 -13.51 1.98 3.20
N ARG A 278 -12.83 2.90 3.89
CA ARG A 278 -13.25 3.49 5.17
C ARG A 278 -13.94 4.85 5.00
N THR A 279 -13.29 5.78 4.31
CA THR A 279 -13.71 7.20 4.33
C THR A 279 -14.98 7.46 3.52
N ALA A 280 -15.33 6.62 2.54
CA ALA A 280 -16.63 6.70 1.88
C ALA A 280 -17.79 6.43 2.84
N LYS A 281 -17.57 5.77 3.98
CA LYS A 281 -18.64 5.51 4.96
C LYS A 281 -18.91 6.69 5.89
N VAL A 282 -18.15 7.78 5.75
CA VAL A 282 -18.28 8.98 6.58
C VAL A 282 -18.92 10.08 5.74
N GLU A 283 -20.20 10.36 5.98
CA GLU A 283 -21.00 11.33 5.22
C GLU A 283 -20.34 12.70 5.11
N ARG A 284 -19.78 13.22 6.22
CA ARG A 284 -19.05 14.49 6.23
C ARG A 284 -17.85 14.51 5.28
N ILE A 285 -17.17 13.38 5.10
CA ILE A 285 -16.03 13.29 4.17
C ILE A 285 -16.54 13.21 2.73
N GLN A 286 -17.59 12.42 2.48
CA GLN A 286 -18.21 12.36 1.16
C GLN A 286 -18.75 13.72 0.71
N SER A 287 -19.34 14.52 1.60
CA SER A 287 -19.86 15.84 1.23
C SER A 287 -18.78 16.87 0.90
N MET A 288 -17.56 16.74 1.45
CA MET A 288 -16.43 17.60 1.08
C MET A 288 -15.94 17.33 -0.35
N HIS A 289 -15.96 16.06 -0.78
CA HIS A 289 -15.53 15.64 -2.11
C HIS A 289 -16.45 14.52 -2.60
N ALA A 290 -17.55 14.88 -3.25
CA ALA A 290 -18.58 13.94 -3.67
C ALA A 290 -18.16 13.10 -4.89
N GLU A 291 -17.49 13.74 -5.85
CA GLU A 291 -17.09 13.13 -7.13
C GLU A 291 -15.62 13.45 -7.43
N PRO A 292 -14.93 12.61 -8.22
CA PRO A 292 -13.60 12.93 -8.73
C PRO A 292 -13.70 14.06 -9.76
N ARG A 293 -12.83 15.06 -9.64
CA ARG A 293 -12.75 16.16 -10.59
C ARG A 293 -11.39 16.22 -11.25
N LEU A 294 -11.39 16.36 -12.58
CA LEU A 294 -10.20 16.61 -13.39
C LEU A 294 -9.81 18.08 -13.25
N GLU A 295 -8.67 18.34 -12.64
CA GLU A 295 -8.10 19.68 -12.58
C GLU A 295 -7.35 19.96 -13.89
N VAL A 296 -7.66 21.10 -14.52
CA VAL A 296 -7.09 21.55 -15.80
C VAL A 296 -6.66 23.01 -15.69
N HIS A 297 -5.48 23.34 -16.22
CA HIS A 297 -5.01 24.72 -16.30
C HIS A 297 -5.89 25.55 -17.28
N PRO A 298 -6.17 26.85 -17.02
CA PRO A 298 -7.00 27.68 -17.90
C PRO A 298 -6.56 27.70 -19.37
N ASP A 299 -5.25 27.69 -19.65
CA ASP A 299 -4.73 27.71 -21.02
C ASP A 299 -4.98 26.39 -21.76
N ASP A 300 -4.83 25.25 -21.07
CA ASP A 300 -5.17 23.95 -21.64
C ASP A 300 -6.68 23.81 -21.79
N ALA A 301 -7.47 24.32 -20.84
CA ALA A 301 -8.92 24.32 -20.97
C ALA A 301 -9.38 25.07 -22.23
N LYS A 302 -8.79 26.25 -22.52
CA LYS A 302 -9.04 26.96 -23.79
C LYS A 302 -8.57 26.16 -25.00
N ARG A 303 -7.36 25.60 -24.94
CA ARG A 303 -6.74 24.84 -26.04
C ARG A 303 -7.57 23.62 -26.45
N PHE A 304 -8.15 22.92 -25.48
CA PHE A 304 -8.94 21.70 -25.68
C PHE A 304 -10.46 21.95 -25.61
N SER A 305 -10.90 23.22 -25.65
CA SER A 305 -12.31 23.61 -25.62
C SER A 305 -13.10 23.02 -24.45
N LEU A 306 -12.47 22.96 -23.28
CA LEU A 306 -13.03 22.45 -22.04
C LEU A 306 -13.69 23.56 -21.23
N GLU A 307 -14.85 23.24 -20.65
CA GLU A 307 -15.63 24.18 -19.85
C GLU A 307 -15.62 23.77 -18.37
N ALA A 308 -15.65 24.76 -17.47
CA ALA A 308 -15.79 24.50 -16.03
C ALA A 308 -17.10 23.74 -15.77
N ASP A 309 -17.06 22.76 -14.85
CA ASP A 309 -18.17 21.85 -14.52
C ASP A 309 -18.70 20.97 -15.67
N GLY A 310 -18.14 21.10 -16.89
CA GLY A 310 -18.33 20.17 -17.99
C GLY A 310 -17.71 18.80 -17.70
N ILE A 311 -17.93 17.84 -18.60
CA ILE A 311 -17.33 16.51 -18.53
C ILE A 311 -16.21 16.42 -19.58
N ALA A 312 -15.05 15.91 -19.19
CA ALA A 312 -13.95 15.61 -20.10
C ALA A 312 -13.79 14.10 -20.23
N ALA A 313 -13.58 13.62 -21.45
CA ALA A 313 -12.94 12.32 -21.70
C ALA A 313 -11.42 12.48 -21.55
N ILE A 314 -10.81 11.59 -20.79
CA ILE A 314 -9.37 11.55 -20.52
C ILE A 314 -8.87 10.23 -21.09
N THR A 315 -8.10 10.30 -22.17
CA THR A 315 -7.65 9.12 -22.90
C THR A 315 -6.14 8.98 -22.80
N SER A 316 -5.68 7.80 -22.37
CA SER A 316 -4.29 7.38 -22.46
C SER A 316 -4.16 6.24 -23.47
N ARG A 317 -2.96 5.69 -23.64
CA ARG A 317 -2.74 4.49 -24.47
C ARG A 317 -3.47 3.24 -23.96
N ARG A 318 -3.89 3.22 -22.68
CA ARG A 318 -4.50 2.07 -22.02
C ARG A 318 -6.02 2.11 -22.01
N GLY A 319 -6.62 3.30 -22.11
CA GLY A 319 -8.07 3.43 -22.10
C GLY A 319 -8.55 4.87 -21.94
N THR A 320 -9.85 5.01 -21.74
CA THR A 320 -10.52 6.30 -21.59
C THR A 320 -11.40 6.29 -20.34
N LEU A 321 -11.30 7.37 -19.56
CA LEU A 321 -12.21 7.65 -18.45
C LEU A 321 -12.92 8.98 -18.70
N THR A 322 -13.94 9.27 -17.91
CA THR A 322 -14.57 10.59 -17.88
C THR A 322 -14.61 11.13 -16.47
N ALA A 323 -14.39 12.43 -16.32
CA ALA A 323 -14.53 13.13 -15.05
C ALA A 323 -15.03 14.55 -15.25
N ARG A 324 -15.62 15.13 -14.20
CA ARG A 324 -16.04 16.53 -14.22
C ARG A 324 -14.84 17.46 -14.12
N ILE A 325 -14.89 18.57 -14.83
CA ILE A 325 -13.76 19.48 -14.97
C ILE A 325 -13.77 20.54 -13.87
N THR A 326 -12.60 20.82 -13.31
CA THR A 326 -12.30 21.98 -12.48
C THR A 326 -11.17 22.76 -13.13
N ILE A 327 -11.45 23.99 -13.57
CA ILE A 327 -10.43 24.86 -14.13
C ILE A 327 -9.71 25.57 -12.98
N THR A 328 -8.38 25.47 -12.93
CA THR A 328 -7.56 26.01 -11.84
C THR A 328 -6.14 26.33 -12.30
N ASP A 329 -5.60 27.46 -11.85
CA ASP A 329 -4.22 27.89 -12.11
C ASP A 329 -3.21 27.31 -11.09
N ARG A 330 -3.66 26.46 -10.17
CA ARG A 330 -2.82 25.78 -9.17
C ARG A 330 -1.94 24.69 -9.75
N ILE A 331 -2.25 24.22 -10.96
CA ILE A 331 -1.48 23.21 -11.68
C ILE A 331 -0.81 23.84 -12.89
N ARG A 332 0.30 23.23 -13.35
CA ARG A 332 1.06 23.74 -14.49
C ARG A 332 0.32 23.45 -15.81
N SER A 333 0.37 24.39 -16.76
CA SER A 333 -0.05 24.09 -18.13
C SER A 333 0.79 22.95 -18.76
N GLY A 334 0.15 22.12 -19.56
CA GLY A 334 0.70 20.84 -20.06
C GLY A 334 0.50 19.67 -19.09
N SER A 335 -0.17 19.89 -17.95
CA SER A 335 -0.48 18.85 -16.97
C SER A 335 -1.94 18.89 -16.54
N VAL A 336 -2.46 17.72 -16.17
CA VAL A 336 -3.79 17.56 -15.57
C VAL A 336 -3.69 16.70 -14.31
N PHE A 337 -4.62 16.87 -13.39
CA PHE A 337 -4.64 16.13 -12.14
C PHE A 337 -5.97 15.42 -11.92
N LEU A 338 -5.92 14.18 -11.43
CA LEU A 338 -7.10 13.40 -11.06
C LEU A 338 -6.84 12.62 -9.75
N PRO A 339 -7.74 12.66 -8.76
CA PRO A 339 -7.58 11.88 -7.54
C PRO A 339 -7.82 10.38 -7.80
N MET A 340 -7.00 9.51 -7.19
CA MET A 340 -7.07 8.05 -7.42
C MET A 340 -8.19 7.32 -6.64
N HIS A 341 -9.00 8.02 -5.87
CA HIS A 341 -9.76 7.39 -4.78
C HIS A 341 -10.96 6.52 -5.22
N TRP A 342 -11.55 6.80 -6.39
CA TRP A 342 -12.85 6.27 -6.80
C TRP A 342 -12.74 4.99 -7.63
N GLY A 343 -12.72 3.83 -6.98
CA GLY A 343 -12.87 2.54 -7.65
C GLY A 343 -14.32 2.21 -8.06
N PHE A 344 -14.51 1.08 -8.75
CA PHE A 344 -15.82 0.69 -9.32
C PHE A 344 -16.91 0.40 -8.29
N THR A 345 -16.58 0.26 -7.00
CA THR A 345 -17.60 0.08 -5.94
C THR A 345 -18.31 1.39 -5.57
N GLN A 346 -17.72 2.54 -5.93
CA GLN A 346 -18.23 3.87 -5.60
C GLN A 346 -19.27 4.35 -6.62
N GLU A 347 -20.22 5.20 -6.21
CA GLU A 347 -21.27 5.73 -7.09
C GLU A 347 -20.69 6.50 -8.29
N HIS A 348 -19.74 7.40 -8.02
CA HIS A 348 -19.03 8.19 -9.04
C HIS A 348 -17.69 7.55 -9.41
N ALA A 349 -17.69 6.26 -9.75
CA ALA A 349 -16.48 5.53 -10.08
C ALA A 349 -15.65 6.22 -11.19
N CYS A 350 -14.35 6.35 -10.94
CA CYS A 350 -13.39 6.92 -11.88
C CYS A 350 -12.01 6.32 -11.57
N GLU A 351 -11.71 5.20 -12.22
CA GLU A 351 -10.56 4.37 -11.93
C GLU A 351 -9.27 4.98 -12.50
N ALA A 352 -8.81 6.12 -11.96
CA ALA A 352 -7.69 6.90 -12.50
C ALA A 352 -6.44 6.05 -12.83
N ASN A 353 -6.15 5.05 -12.02
CA ASN A 353 -5.00 4.17 -12.21
C ASN A 353 -5.14 3.19 -13.40
N ALA A 354 -6.33 3.04 -13.99
CA ALA A 354 -6.51 2.36 -15.28
C ALA A 354 -5.80 3.10 -16.42
N LEU A 355 -5.63 4.42 -16.28
CA LEU A 355 -4.90 5.23 -17.27
C LEU A 355 -3.39 5.19 -17.07
N MET A 356 -2.88 4.76 -15.91
CA MET A 356 -1.45 4.77 -15.57
C MET A 356 -0.74 3.53 -16.10
N HIS A 357 0.52 3.65 -16.53
CA HIS A 357 1.33 2.54 -17.05
C HIS A 357 2.07 1.78 -15.94
N GLY A 358 2.50 0.56 -16.26
CA GLY A 358 3.20 -0.34 -15.34
C GLY A 358 4.69 -0.08 -15.18
N GLU A 359 5.31 0.79 -16.01
CA GLU A 359 6.76 1.07 -15.94
C GLU A 359 7.18 1.46 -14.52
N ALA A 360 8.18 0.76 -14.00
CA ALA A 360 8.63 0.87 -12.63
C ALA A 360 10.10 1.23 -12.54
N CYS A 361 10.47 1.95 -11.48
CA CYS A 361 11.86 2.24 -11.18
C CYS A 361 12.65 0.92 -11.07
N PRO A 362 13.78 0.77 -11.81
CA PRO A 362 14.53 -0.49 -11.85
C PRO A 362 15.10 -0.89 -10.47
N ILE A 363 15.29 0.08 -9.57
CA ILE A 363 15.84 -0.12 -8.22
C ILE A 363 14.72 -0.37 -7.21
N SER A 364 13.76 0.55 -7.08
CA SER A 364 12.74 0.46 -6.03
C SER A 364 11.53 -0.39 -6.41
N LYS A 365 11.40 -0.75 -7.69
CA LYS A 365 10.25 -1.45 -8.28
C LYS A 365 8.92 -0.69 -8.09
N GLN A 366 8.99 0.61 -7.81
CA GLN A 366 7.79 1.45 -7.70
C GLN A 366 7.33 1.92 -9.08
N PRO A 367 6.04 1.79 -9.42
CA PRO A 367 5.49 2.27 -10.68
C PRO A 367 5.46 3.80 -10.77
N GLU A 368 5.58 4.35 -11.98
CA GLU A 368 5.50 5.79 -12.26
C GLU A 368 4.05 6.31 -12.17
N LEU A 369 3.47 6.31 -10.97
CA LEU A 369 2.11 6.80 -10.73
C LEU A 369 2.00 8.34 -10.70
N LYS A 370 2.99 9.07 -11.22
CA LYS A 370 3.00 10.55 -11.18
C LYS A 370 3.07 11.17 -12.57
N ALA A 371 3.13 10.35 -13.61
CA ALA A 371 3.07 10.80 -14.97
C ALA A 371 2.46 9.72 -15.85
N THR A 372 1.61 10.13 -16.77
CA THR A 372 1.20 9.35 -17.92
C THR A 372 0.74 10.30 -19.01
N ALA A 373 1.04 10.00 -20.26
CA ALA A 373 0.65 10.85 -21.37
C ALA A 373 -0.84 10.64 -21.68
N VAL A 374 -1.59 11.75 -21.73
CA VAL A 374 -3.03 11.75 -22.02
C VAL A 374 -3.41 12.83 -23.03
N VAL A 375 -4.57 12.64 -23.64
CA VAL A 375 -5.33 13.68 -24.33
C VAL A 375 -6.68 13.86 -23.64
N VAL A 376 -7.17 15.09 -23.64
CA VAL A 376 -8.47 15.45 -23.07
C VAL A 376 -9.35 16.05 -24.16
N ALA A 377 -10.65 15.74 -24.09
CA ALA A 377 -11.65 16.30 -25.00
C ALA A 377 -12.99 16.45 -24.28
N PRO A 378 -13.85 17.39 -24.71
CA PRO A 378 -15.21 17.49 -24.20
C PRO A 378 -15.97 16.18 -24.39
N ALA A 379 -16.77 15.81 -23.40
CA ALA A 379 -17.63 14.63 -23.44
C ALA A 379 -19.04 14.98 -22.92
N VAL A 380 -20.03 14.23 -23.41
CA VAL A 380 -21.45 14.41 -23.02
C VAL A 380 -22.00 13.25 -22.19
N SER A 381 -21.24 12.16 -22.08
CA SER A 381 -21.64 10.94 -21.37
C SER A 381 -20.57 10.51 -20.38
N VAL A 382 -20.98 9.94 -19.25
CA VAL A 382 -20.09 9.33 -18.27
C VAL A 382 -19.78 7.88 -18.67
N ILE A 383 -18.49 7.55 -18.81
CA ILE A 383 -18.02 6.18 -18.96
C ILE A 383 -18.00 5.54 -17.57
N ARG A 384 -18.72 4.42 -17.43
CA ARG A 384 -18.74 3.63 -16.20
C ARG A 384 -17.87 2.37 -16.36
N PRO A 385 -17.21 1.91 -15.29
CA PRO A 385 -16.53 0.61 -15.31
C PRO A 385 -17.47 -0.52 -15.68
N GLN A 386 -16.93 -1.57 -16.30
CA GLN A 386 -17.70 -2.73 -16.76
C GLN A 386 -18.50 -3.38 -15.61
N GLU A 387 -17.96 -3.36 -14.40
CA GLU A 387 -18.60 -3.89 -13.19
C GLU A 387 -19.93 -3.18 -12.87
N GLN A 388 -20.05 -1.91 -13.22
CA GLN A 388 -21.26 -1.10 -12.99
C GLN A 388 -22.29 -1.22 -14.11
N THR A 389 -21.90 -1.61 -15.31
CA THR A 389 -22.81 -1.69 -16.48
C THR A 389 -23.47 -3.06 -16.64
N SER A 390 -22.95 -4.11 -16.00
CA SER A 390 -23.32 -5.51 -16.27
C SER A 390 -24.15 -6.18 -15.16
N HIS A 391 -24.76 -5.43 -14.23
CA HIS A 391 -25.34 -5.95 -12.96
C HIS A 391 -24.38 -6.82 -12.13
N ARG A 392 -23.13 -7.00 -12.55
CA ARG A 392 -22.11 -7.84 -11.91
C ARG A 392 -21.81 -7.37 -10.50
N LEU A 393 -21.69 -6.06 -10.30
CA LEU A 393 -21.51 -5.50 -8.96
C LEU A 393 -22.69 -5.82 -8.03
N GLN A 394 -23.94 -5.78 -8.54
CA GLN A 394 -25.12 -6.13 -7.74
C GLN A 394 -25.17 -7.64 -7.44
N ALA A 395 -24.82 -8.50 -8.40
CA ALA A 395 -24.74 -9.94 -8.20
C ALA A 395 -23.68 -10.32 -7.16
N LEU A 396 -22.50 -9.69 -7.22
CA LEU A 396 -21.42 -9.91 -6.28
C LEU A 396 -21.74 -9.37 -4.88
N ARG A 397 -22.34 -8.17 -4.77
CA ARG A 397 -22.80 -7.60 -3.48
C ARG A 397 -23.80 -8.49 -2.76
N ARG A 398 -24.64 -9.24 -3.48
CA ARG A 398 -25.60 -10.19 -2.88
C ARG A 398 -24.93 -11.37 -2.17
N LEU A 399 -23.70 -11.73 -2.56
CA LEU A 399 -22.92 -12.80 -1.90
C LEU A 399 -22.33 -12.35 -0.57
N PHE A 400 -22.16 -11.03 -0.38
CA PHE A 400 -21.57 -10.44 0.83
C PHE A 400 -22.61 -10.02 1.88
N SER A 401 -23.82 -10.60 1.84
CA SER A 401 -24.99 -10.37 2.70
C SER A 401 -24.95 -9.10 3.56
N PRO A 402 -25.82 -8.10 3.34
CA PRO A 402 -25.98 -7.08 4.36
C PRO A 402 -26.38 -7.80 5.66
N ALA A 403 -25.64 -7.55 6.74
CA ALA A 403 -26.14 -7.86 8.06
C ALA A 403 -27.59 -7.34 8.16
N PRO A 404 -28.53 -8.09 8.75
CA PRO A 404 -29.89 -7.61 8.90
C PRO A 404 -29.87 -6.22 9.55
N ARG A 405 -30.70 -5.32 8.98
CA ARG A 405 -30.77 -3.89 9.31
C ARG A 405 -30.93 -3.63 10.80
#